data_AF-S3C3Q4-F1
#
_entry.id   AF-S3C3Q4-F1
#
_cell.length_a   1.000
_cell.length_b   1.000
_cell.length_c   1.000
_cell.angle_alpha   90.00
_cell.angle_beta   90.00
_cell.angle_gamma   90.00
#
_symmetry.space_group_name_H-M   'P 1'
#
loop_
_entity.id
_entity.type
_entity.pdbx_description
1 polymer ?
#
loop_
_entity_poly.entity_id
_entity_poly.type
_entity_poly.pdbx_seq_one_letter_code
_entity_poly.pdbx_strand_id
1 'polypeptide(L)'
;MNSTSSAAMLRQAFQRLAIAPAAMKPATTTSSSFSPFSPFSAFSASSSSSRTFSTAMAPSIRPALSQASPLSLQSQSRAFSATAAQGGSWLEPALDRRRSVMKGRPRVATGGSTKGTTVVWGDYGLQMYDHHRRISAKQLKVAEDTIKMRLRGERYRLYKRVNCNIGVFVAGNEIRMGKGKGSFDHWAARCSVNKVLFELRGALHEQVARDAFRLAGNKLPGQYKFVKRGEAPVVGITRLDGVTLEELKRPRRAVPAPAAAPAAPAATETAAETAPPS
;
A
#
# COMPACT_ATOMS: atom_id res chain seq x y z
N MET A 1 -59.73 1.71 26.56
CA MET A 1 -59.71 0.57 27.49
C MET A 1 -58.51 -0.30 27.10
N ASN A 2 -57.35 -0.02 27.70
CA ASN A 2 -56.63 -0.91 28.64
C ASN A 2 -55.91 -2.04 27.88
N SER A 3 -54.65 -2.42 28.10
CA SER A 3 -53.62 -2.04 29.06
C SER A 3 -52.32 -2.69 28.57
N THR A 4 -51.22 -2.01 28.81
CA THR A 4 -49.86 -2.53 29.00
C THR A 4 -49.78 -3.91 29.68
N SER A 5 -48.92 -4.80 29.17
CA SER A 5 -48.15 -5.77 29.97
C SER A 5 -46.92 -6.21 29.14
N SER A 6 -45.73 -5.65 29.39
CA SER A 6 -44.79 -6.02 30.46
C SER A 6 -44.08 -7.34 30.13
N ALA A 7 -42.88 -7.32 29.54
CA ALA A 7 -41.62 -6.99 30.24
C ALA A 7 -41.36 -7.88 31.49
N ALA A 8 -41.60 -9.19 31.40
CA ALA A 8 -41.21 -10.12 32.47
C ALA A 8 -41.06 -11.57 31.98
N MET A 9 -40.09 -11.87 31.10
CA MET A 9 -39.80 -13.28 30.80
C MET A 9 -38.38 -13.60 30.34
N LEU A 10 -37.34 -12.96 30.89
CA LEU A 10 -35.94 -13.32 30.61
C LEU A 10 -34.98 -12.98 31.76
N ARG A 11 -35.40 -13.29 33.00
CA ARG A 11 -34.53 -13.41 34.18
C ARG A 11 -34.89 -14.69 34.91
N GLN A 12 -34.12 -15.75 34.66
CA GLN A 12 -33.80 -16.88 35.55
C GLN A 12 -33.50 -18.09 34.66
N ALA A 13 -32.23 -18.45 34.54
CA ALA A 13 -31.77 -19.83 34.71
C ALA A 13 -30.24 -19.91 34.48
N PHE A 14 -29.59 -20.68 35.35
CA PHE A 14 -28.21 -21.19 35.27
C PHE A 14 -27.06 -20.30 35.72
N GLN A 15 -27.11 -20.08 37.03
CA GLN A 15 -25.96 -20.13 37.94
C GLN A 15 -25.40 -21.58 38.00
N ARG A 16 -24.08 -21.71 38.22
CA ARG A 16 -23.25 -22.92 38.44
C ARG A 16 -22.56 -23.56 37.22
N LEU A 17 -21.27 -23.27 37.05
CA LEU A 17 -20.19 -24.21 37.38
C LEU A 17 -18.85 -23.46 37.43
N ALA A 18 -18.29 -23.32 38.62
CA ALA A 18 -16.92 -22.91 38.83
C ALA A 18 -16.01 -24.14 38.64
N ILE A 19 -15.01 -24.04 37.77
CA ILE A 19 -13.90 -25.00 37.67
C ILE A 19 -12.61 -24.21 37.86
N ALA A 20 -11.84 -24.64 38.86
CA ALA A 20 -10.59 -24.04 39.32
C ALA A 20 -9.43 -24.22 38.31
N PRO A 21 -8.40 -23.35 38.34
CA PRO A 21 -7.20 -23.52 37.53
C PRO A 21 -6.25 -24.56 38.14
N ALA A 22 -5.82 -25.53 37.32
CA ALA A 22 -4.81 -26.51 37.67
C ALA A 22 -3.41 -25.86 37.77
N ALA A 23 -2.74 -26.16 38.88
CA ALA A 23 -1.38 -25.74 39.20
C ALA A 23 -0.34 -26.38 38.25
N MET A 24 0.48 -25.55 37.60
CA MET A 24 1.65 -25.99 36.84
C MET A 24 2.91 -25.82 37.70
N LYS A 25 3.64 -26.92 37.89
CA LYS A 25 4.87 -27.02 38.68
C LYS A 25 6.03 -26.28 38.00
N PRO A 26 6.97 -25.67 38.75
CA PRO A 26 8.17 -25.06 38.18
C PRO A 26 9.19 -26.14 37.79
N ALA A 27 9.68 -26.07 36.54
CA ALA A 27 10.78 -26.89 36.07
C ALA A 27 12.10 -26.43 36.67
N THR A 28 12.85 -27.41 37.15
CA THR A 28 14.16 -27.34 37.79
C THR A 28 15.27 -26.82 36.88
N THR A 29 16.08 -25.97 37.49
CA THR A 29 17.42 -25.51 37.12
C THR A 29 18.35 -26.67 36.74
N THR A 30 18.96 -26.62 35.56
CA THR A 30 20.24 -27.30 35.29
C THR A 30 21.20 -26.28 34.69
N SER A 31 22.15 -25.88 35.54
CA SER A 31 23.33 -25.11 35.22
C SER A 31 24.32 -25.94 34.39
N SER A 32 24.77 -25.43 33.25
CA SER A 32 26.04 -25.85 32.66
C SER A 32 26.92 -24.63 32.40
N SER A 33 28.07 -24.71 33.05
CA SER A 33 29.25 -23.86 33.08
C SER A 33 29.62 -23.17 31.77
N PHE A 34 29.67 -21.83 31.82
CA PHE A 34 30.54 -21.00 31.00
C PHE A 34 31.97 -21.06 31.55
N SER A 35 32.95 -21.28 30.67
CA SER A 35 34.37 -21.11 30.96
C SER A 35 34.80 -19.63 30.74
N PRO A 36 35.82 -19.14 31.46
CA PRO A 36 36.11 -17.71 31.53
C PRO A 36 37.13 -17.22 30.48
N PHE A 37 36.99 -15.91 30.25
CA PHE A 37 37.95 -14.98 29.65
C PHE A 37 39.42 -15.26 29.95
N SER A 38 40.28 -14.94 28.97
CA SER A 38 41.64 -14.44 29.22
C SER A 38 41.88 -13.16 28.39
N PRO A 39 42.54 -12.12 28.93
CA PRO A 39 42.62 -10.82 28.28
C PRO A 39 44.06 -10.37 27.91
N PHE A 40 44.12 -9.25 27.18
CA PHE A 40 45.19 -8.26 27.08
C PHE A 40 46.48 -8.50 26.25
N SER A 41 46.65 -7.57 25.29
CA SER A 41 47.87 -6.80 24.95
C SER A 41 49.06 -7.47 24.26
N ALA A 42 49.41 -6.95 23.07
CA ALA A 42 50.58 -6.05 22.95
C ALA A 42 50.64 -5.37 21.58
N PHE A 43 50.62 -4.04 21.64
CA PHE A 43 51.08 -3.12 20.61
C PHE A 43 52.62 -3.20 20.56
N SER A 44 53.21 -3.38 19.38
CA SER A 44 54.64 -3.12 19.20
C SER A 44 54.90 -2.55 17.81
N ALA A 45 55.23 -1.26 17.80
CA ALA A 45 55.85 -0.59 16.69
C ALA A 45 57.35 -0.92 16.70
N SER A 46 57.94 -1.20 15.53
CA SER A 46 59.34 -0.91 15.33
C SER A 46 59.62 -0.49 13.89
N SER A 47 60.24 0.67 13.80
CA SER A 47 60.80 1.30 12.63
C SER A 47 61.94 0.46 12.04
N SER A 48 62.14 0.54 10.72
CA SER A 48 63.48 0.60 10.16
C SER A 48 63.51 1.33 8.83
N SER A 49 64.31 2.38 8.83
CA SER A 49 64.75 3.22 7.73
C SER A 49 65.50 2.42 6.66
N SER A 50 65.37 2.81 5.40
CA SER A 50 66.55 3.08 4.57
C SER A 50 66.16 3.94 3.37
N ARG A 51 66.91 5.04 3.23
CA ARG A 51 66.91 5.95 2.09
C ARG A 51 67.80 5.35 1.02
N THR A 52 67.40 5.43 -0.25
CA THR A 52 68.34 5.39 -1.37
C THR A 52 68.12 6.62 -2.23
N PHE A 53 69.23 7.28 -2.53
CA PHE A 53 69.37 8.52 -3.27
C PHE A 53 68.87 8.35 -4.71
N SER A 54 68.02 9.27 -5.17
CA SER A 54 67.63 9.40 -6.58
C SER A 54 68.49 10.49 -7.23
N THR A 55 69.31 10.08 -8.20
CA THR A 55 70.14 10.96 -9.03
C THR A 55 69.28 11.62 -10.11
N ALA A 56 69.41 12.94 -10.23
CA ALA A 56 68.74 13.77 -11.21
C ALA A 56 69.29 13.55 -12.64
N MET A 57 68.41 13.48 -13.64
CA MET A 57 68.72 13.81 -15.04
C MET A 57 67.50 14.48 -15.71
N ALA A 58 67.82 15.52 -16.49
CA ALA A 58 67.04 16.58 -17.14
C ALA A 58 65.64 16.27 -17.74
N PRO A 59 64.73 17.29 -17.81
CA PRO A 59 63.51 17.19 -18.60
C PRO A 59 63.77 17.50 -20.09
N SER A 60 63.43 16.55 -20.95
CA SER A 60 63.35 16.73 -22.41
C SER A 60 61.97 17.28 -22.77
N ILE A 61 61.93 18.49 -23.33
CA ILE A 61 60.71 19.14 -23.81
C ILE A 61 60.37 18.54 -25.18
N ARG A 62 59.32 17.71 -25.24
CA ARG A 62 58.59 17.41 -26.48
C ARG A 62 57.10 17.66 -26.24
N PRO A 63 56.42 18.48 -27.06
CA PRO A 63 54.98 18.65 -26.94
C PRO A 63 54.30 17.40 -27.52
N ALA A 64 53.65 16.60 -26.66
CA ALA A 64 52.73 15.57 -27.10
C ALA A 64 51.42 16.24 -27.54
N LEU A 65 51.04 16.05 -28.80
CA LEU A 65 49.72 16.37 -29.33
C LEU A 65 48.68 15.56 -28.54
N SER A 66 48.03 16.21 -27.59
CA SER A 66 46.82 15.75 -26.92
C SER A 66 45.73 15.58 -27.96
N GLN A 67 45.41 14.34 -28.33
CA GLN A 67 44.17 14.03 -29.04
C GLN A 67 43.00 14.36 -28.11
N ALA A 68 42.34 15.48 -28.38
CA ALA A 68 41.10 15.83 -27.73
C ALA A 68 40.08 14.72 -28.00
N SER A 69 39.73 13.97 -26.96
CA SER A 69 38.59 13.06 -27.00
C SER A 69 37.35 13.89 -27.35
N PRO A 70 36.51 13.47 -28.31
CA PRO A 70 35.28 14.20 -28.58
C PRO A 70 34.46 14.20 -27.29
N LEU A 71 34.17 15.40 -26.78
CA LEU A 71 33.19 15.61 -25.73
C LEU A 71 31.93 14.91 -26.18
N SER A 72 31.67 13.74 -25.59
CA SER A 72 30.38 13.09 -25.64
C SER A 72 29.38 14.18 -25.25
N LEU A 73 28.59 14.63 -26.23
CA LEU A 73 27.38 15.38 -25.96
C LEU A 73 26.57 14.47 -25.03
N GLN A 74 26.74 14.68 -23.73
CA GLN A 74 25.83 14.19 -22.73
C GLN A 74 24.50 14.77 -23.18
N SER A 75 23.69 13.95 -23.84
CA SER A 75 22.32 14.23 -24.14
C SER A 75 21.72 14.68 -22.82
N GLN A 76 21.58 16.00 -22.65
CA GLN A 76 20.90 16.60 -21.53
C GLN A 76 19.42 16.36 -21.74
N SER A 77 19.03 15.08 -21.78
CA SER A 77 17.70 14.66 -21.44
C SER A 77 17.53 15.04 -19.96
N ARG A 78 17.02 16.25 -19.73
CA ARG A 78 16.50 16.60 -18.42
C ARG A 78 15.44 15.56 -18.13
N ALA A 79 15.72 14.65 -17.21
CA ALA A 79 14.72 13.73 -16.71
C ALA A 79 13.50 14.58 -16.32
N PHE A 80 12.34 14.25 -16.87
CA PHE A 80 11.07 14.99 -16.71
C PHE A 80 10.66 15.19 -15.24
N SER A 81 11.35 14.55 -14.29
CA SER A 81 11.13 14.67 -12.86
C SER A 81 12.42 15.06 -12.14
N ALA A 82 12.40 16.18 -11.41
CA ALA A 82 13.45 16.61 -10.48
C ALA A 82 13.52 15.76 -9.19
N THR A 83 12.73 14.70 -9.08
CA THR A 83 12.74 13.82 -7.91
C THR A 83 13.82 12.76 -8.09
N ALA A 84 14.85 12.77 -7.25
CA ALA A 84 15.89 11.74 -7.25
C ALA A 84 15.27 10.34 -7.15
N ALA A 85 15.69 9.43 -8.01
CA ALA A 85 15.23 8.04 -8.01
C ALA A 85 15.51 7.43 -6.63
N GLN A 86 14.45 7.12 -5.89
CA GLN A 86 14.57 6.44 -4.61
C GLN A 86 14.90 4.98 -4.87
N GLY A 87 16.09 4.54 -4.45
CA GLY A 87 16.48 3.14 -4.52
C GLY A 87 15.65 2.26 -3.58
N GLY A 88 15.81 0.94 -3.71
CA GLY A 88 15.15 -0.06 -2.88
C GLY A 88 13.91 -0.67 -3.52
N SER A 89 13.08 -1.30 -2.69
CA SER A 89 11.85 -1.98 -3.08
C SER A 89 10.62 -1.09 -2.85
N TRP A 90 9.49 -1.43 -3.47
CA TRP A 90 8.23 -0.70 -3.30
C TRP A 90 7.59 -0.85 -1.91
N LEU A 91 8.03 -1.83 -1.12
CA LEU A 91 7.61 -2.03 0.27
C LEU A 91 8.66 -1.50 1.26
N GLU A 92 9.90 -1.40 0.81
CA GLU A 92 11.06 -1.05 1.62
C GLU A 92 11.96 -0.09 0.83
N PRO A 93 11.74 1.22 0.99
CA PRO A 93 12.56 2.23 0.33
C PRO A 93 13.94 2.30 1.00
N ALA A 94 14.96 2.67 0.24
CA ALA A 94 16.30 2.94 0.75
C ALA A 94 16.38 4.32 1.46
N LEU A 95 15.50 4.53 2.44
CA LEU A 95 15.41 5.73 3.27
C LEU A 95 15.96 5.43 4.67
N ASP A 96 16.58 6.44 5.30
CA ASP A 96 17.08 6.30 6.66
C ASP A 96 15.94 6.10 7.66
N ARG A 97 15.98 4.97 8.38
CA ARG A 97 14.99 4.58 9.39
C ARG A 97 15.13 5.37 10.69
N ARG A 98 16.27 6.01 10.94
CA ARG A 98 16.52 6.80 12.16
C ARG A 98 15.82 8.16 12.07
N ARG A 99 15.71 8.72 10.86
CA ARG A 99 15.02 9.99 10.63
C ARG A 99 13.51 9.83 10.82
N SER A 100 13.02 10.36 11.93
CA SER A 100 11.60 10.29 12.25
C SER A 100 10.76 11.27 11.40
N VAL A 101 9.61 10.82 10.89
CA VAL A 101 8.69 11.64 10.07
C VAL A 101 7.38 11.93 10.80
N MET A 102 6.79 13.12 10.61
CA MET A 102 5.48 13.44 11.19
C MET A 102 4.38 12.55 10.59
N LYS A 103 3.31 12.32 11.36
CA LYS A 103 2.17 11.45 10.95
C LYS A 103 1.59 11.91 9.60
N GLY A 104 1.35 13.21 9.46
CA GLY A 104 0.71 13.80 8.27
C GLY A 104 -0.70 13.25 8.02
N ARG A 105 -1.31 13.65 6.90
CA ARG A 105 -2.61 13.13 6.45
C ARG A 105 -2.53 12.69 4.98
N PRO A 106 -3.33 11.70 4.55
CA PRO A 106 -3.46 11.38 3.14
C PRO A 106 -3.98 12.58 2.34
N ARG A 107 -3.62 12.65 1.06
CA ARG A 107 -4.01 13.75 0.19
C ARG A 107 -5.52 13.70 -0.11
N VAL A 108 -6.21 14.81 0.14
CA VAL A 108 -7.60 15.06 -0.28
C VAL A 108 -7.58 16.03 -1.45
N ALA A 109 -8.13 15.61 -2.59
CA ALA A 109 -7.98 16.33 -3.86
C ALA A 109 -9.18 17.26 -4.14
N THR A 110 -9.22 18.43 -3.50
CA THR A 110 -10.32 19.40 -3.70
C THR A 110 -10.27 20.09 -5.07
N GLY A 111 -9.07 20.31 -5.63
CA GLY A 111 -8.87 21.04 -6.89
C GLY A 111 -9.13 20.25 -8.19
N GLY A 112 -9.93 19.18 -8.16
CA GLY A 112 -10.30 18.46 -9.39
C GLY A 112 -9.24 17.49 -9.94
N SER A 113 -8.36 16.94 -9.09
CA SER A 113 -7.22 16.13 -9.56
C SER A 113 -7.58 14.66 -9.81
N THR A 114 -7.37 14.17 -11.02
CA THR A 114 -7.56 12.77 -11.47
C THR A 114 -6.31 11.88 -11.35
N LYS A 115 -5.26 12.38 -10.69
CA LYS A 115 -3.96 11.68 -10.63
C LYS A 115 -4.07 10.33 -9.93
N GLY A 116 -3.81 9.26 -10.68
CA GLY A 116 -3.76 7.89 -10.15
C GLY A 116 -5.13 7.23 -10.01
N THR A 117 -6.18 7.80 -10.59
CA THR A 117 -7.53 7.21 -10.61
C THR A 117 -7.82 6.39 -11.86
N THR A 118 -6.93 6.38 -12.84
CA THR A 118 -7.05 5.60 -14.08
C THR A 118 -6.00 4.50 -14.12
N VAL A 119 -6.32 3.43 -14.85
CA VAL A 119 -5.38 2.34 -15.15
C VAL A 119 -4.46 2.80 -16.27
N VAL A 120 -3.14 2.66 -16.11
CA VAL A 120 -2.15 3.20 -17.06
C VAL A 120 -1.33 2.09 -17.73
N TRP A 121 -0.84 1.10 -16.99
CA TRP A 121 0.08 0.08 -17.50
C TRP A 121 -0.58 -1.28 -17.74
N GLY A 122 -1.54 -1.66 -16.89
CA GLY A 122 -2.32 -2.89 -17.00
C GLY A 122 -3.65 -2.76 -17.75
N ASP A 123 -4.31 -3.88 -17.96
CA ASP A 123 -5.64 -3.95 -18.59
C ASP A 123 -6.75 -3.86 -17.54
N TYR A 124 -6.46 -4.38 -16.34
CA TYR A 124 -7.36 -4.37 -15.19
C TYR A 124 -6.66 -3.75 -13.97
N GLY A 125 -7.44 -3.21 -13.03
CA GLY A 125 -6.91 -2.61 -11.81
C GLY A 125 -7.80 -2.77 -10.58
N LEU A 126 -7.15 -2.70 -9.42
CA LEU A 126 -7.82 -2.63 -8.12
C LEU A 126 -7.79 -1.18 -7.61
N GLN A 127 -8.96 -0.56 -7.53
CA GLN A 127 -9.13 0.83 -7.08
C GLN A 127 -9.83 0.87 -5.74
N MET A 128 -9.34 1.70 -4.81
CA MET A 128 -10.04 1.98 -3.55
C MET A 128 -11.19 2.95 -3.81
N TYR A 129 -12.44 2.63 -3.47
CA TYR A 129 -13.59 3.55 -3.67
C TYR A 129 -14.13 4.17 -2.38
N ASP A 130 -13.72 3.62 -1.24
CA ASP A 130 -14.02 4.12 0.11
C ASP A 130 -13.21 5.40 0.44
N HIS A 131 -12.99 5.68 1.71
CA HIS A 131 -12.21 6.80 2.21
C HIS A 131 -10.69 6.64 2.03
N HIS A 132 -9.97 7.77 2.11
CA HIS A 132 -8.51 7.81 2.08
C HIS A 132 -7.94 7.19 3.36
N ARG A 133 -6.93 6.32 3.20
CA ARG A 133 -6.35 5.55 4.31
C ARG A 133 -4.83 5.47 4.19
N ARG A 134 -4.18 5.13 5.30
CA ARG A 134 -2.77 4.73 5.32
C ARG A 134 -2.72 3.21 5.33
N ILE A 135 -2.08 2.62 4.33
CA ILE A 135 -1.96 1.17 4.17
C ILE A 135 -0.53 0.76 4.54
N SER A 136 -0.38 -0.25 5.38
CA SER A 136 0.95 -0.74 5.77
C SER A 136 1.59 -1.61 4.69
N ALA A 137 2.91 -1.69 4.69
CA ALA A 137 3.65 -2.56 3.77
C ALA A 137 3.24 -4.03 3.91
N LYS A 138 2.97 -4.50 5.15
CA LYS A 138 2.49 -5.87 5.41
C LYS A 138 1.16 -6.16 4.73
N GLN A 139 0.20 -5.23 4.78
CA GLN A 139 -1.11 -5.40 4.14
C GLN A 139 -0.98 -5.45 2.62
N LEU A 140 -0.17 -4.57 2.04
CA LEU A 140 0.10 -4.56 0.60
C LEU A 140 0.80 -5.84 0.12
N LYS A 141 1.71 -6.38 0.93
CA LYS A 141 2.36 -7.67 0.68
C LYS A 141 1.38 -8.83 0.70
N VAL A 142 0.52 -8.91 1.72
CA VAL A 142 -0.54 -9.94 1.81
C VAL A 142 -1.49 -9.87 0.60
N ALA A 143 -1.84 -8.66 0.17
CA ALA A 143 -2.68 -8.47 -1.02
C ALA A 143 -1.97 -8.93 -2.30
N GLU A 144 -0.69 -8.59 -2.48
CA GLU A 144 0.12 -9.08 -3.61
C GLU A 144 0.17 -10.62 -3.63
N ASP A 145 0.45 -11.23 -2.48
CA ASP A 145 0.58 -12.69 -2.37
C ASP A 145 -0.76 -13.39 -2.63
N THR A 146 -1.88 -12.79 -2.21
CA THR A 146 -3.23 -13.28 -2.52
C THR A 146 -3.50 -13.28 -4.02
N ILE A 147 -3.15 -12.20 -4.73
CA ILE A 147 -3.28 -12.11 -6.19
C ILE A 147 -2.41 -13.18 -6.87
N LYS A 148 -1.15 -13.32 -6.43
CA LYS A 148 -0.23 -14.31 -6.98
C LYS A 148 -0.71 -15.73 -6.79
N MET A 149 -1.27 -16.03 -5.62
CA MET A 149 -1.79 -17.35 -5.29
C MET A 149 -2.99 -17.70 -6.16
N ARG A 150 -3.91 -16.75 -6.40
CA ARG A 150 -5.10 -16.96 -7.23
C ARG A 150 -4.79 -17.12 -8.72
N LEU A 151 -3.74 -16.44 -9.20
CA LEU A 151 -3.28 -16.46 -10.59
C LEU A 151 -2.11 -17.44 -10.82
N ARG A 152 -1.86 -18.35 -9.87
CA ARG A 152 -0.75 -19.30 -9.99
C ARG A 152 -0.93 -20.19 -11.21
N GLY A 153 0.10 -20.26 -12.06
CA GLY A 153 0.08 -21.02 -13.32
C GLY A 153 -0.28 -20.20 -14.56
N GLU A 154 -0.80 -18.99 -14.38
CA GLU A 154 -1.17 -18.11 -15.49
C GLU A 154 -0.04 -17.17 -15.91
N ARG A 155 -0.07 -16.72 -17.17
CA ARG A 155 0.90 -15.74 -17.70
C ARG A 155 0.38 -14.32 -17.51
N TYR A 156 0.84 -13.66 -16.45
CA TYR A 156 0.46 -12.28 -16.14
C TYR A 156 1.64 -11.44 -15.64
N ARG A 157 1.45 -10.12 -15.68
CA ARG A 157 2.35 -9.12 -15.11
C ARG A 157 1.57 -8.22 -14.16
N LEU A 158 2.03 -8.17 -12.91
CA LEU A 158 1.43 -7.36 -11.85
C LEU A 158 2.24 -6.09 -11.63
N TYR A 159 1.63 -4.94 -11.87
CA TYR A 159 2.18 -3.62 -11.58
C TYR A 159 1.67 -3.10 -10.24
N LYS A 160 2.56 -2.41 -9.52
CA LYS A 160 2.28 -1.78 -8.23
C LYS A 160 2.31 -0.28 -8.42
N ARG A 161 1.17 0.38 -8.21
CA ARG A 161 1.01 1.84 -8.42
C ARG A 161 1.37 2.66 -7.18
N VAL A 162 1.48 1.99 -6.03
CA VAL A 162 1.72 2.62 -4.73
C VAL A 162 3.05 2.12 -4.18
N ASN A 163 3.80 2.98 -3.49
CA ASN A 163 5.05 2.67 -2.81
C ASN A 163 4.94 3.10 -1.34
N CYS A 164 5.49 2.30 -0.43
CA CYS A 164 5.55 2.56 1.00
C CYS A 164 6.71 3.49 1.34
N ASN A 165 6.52 4.79 1.16
CA ASN A 165 7.56 5.81 1.35
C ASN A 165 7.55 6.50 2.74
N ILE A 166 6.66 6.11 3.65
CA ILE A 166 6.50 6.78 4.95
C ILE A 166 6.84 5.81 6.07
N GLY A 167 7.84 6.15 6.89
CA GLY A 167 8.17 5.41 8.11
C GLY A 167 7.16 5.72 9.22
N VAL A 168 6.55 4.69 9.79
CA VAL A 168 5.65 4.81 10.93
C VAL A 168 6.44 4.50 12.20
N PHE A 169 6.40 5.44 13.14
CA PHE A 169 7.05 5.31 14.45
C PHE A 169 5.97 5.18 15.51
N VAL A 170 6.08 4.16 16.36
CA VAL A 170 5.08 3.81 17.36
C VAL A 170 5.77 3.76 18.72
N ALA A 171 5.20 4.45 19.71
CA ALA A 171 5.62 4.28 21.10
C ALA A 171 4.95 3.02 21.65
N GLY A 172 5.66 2.28 22.50
CA GLY A 172 5.10 1.10 23.16
C GLY A 172 3.82 1.44 23.92
N ASN A 173 2.84 0.53 23.87
CA ASN A 173 1.54 0.73 24.52
C ASN A 173 1.66 0.80 26.06
N GLU A 174 2.72 0.22 26.61
CA GLU A 174 3.09 0.21 28.02
C GLU A 174 3.65 1.55 28.51
N ILE A 175 4.13 2.41 27.60
CA ILE A 175 4.80 3.67 27.95
C ILE A 175 3.75 4.78 28.10
N ARG A 176 3.84 5.56 29.19
CA ARG A 176 2.98 6.74 29.40
C ARG A 176 3.26 7.84 28.37
N MET A 177 2.26 8.69 28.15
CA MET A 177 2.38 9.86 27.26
C MET A 177 3.57 10.75 27.66
N GLY A 178 4.26 11.30 26.65
CA GLY A 178 5.48 12.07 26.83
C GLY A 178 6.74 11.27 26.48
N LYS A 179 7.92 11.71 26.96
CA LYS A 179 9.23 11.07 26.73
C LYS A 179 9.73 11.01 25.28
N GLY A 180 9.14 11.80 24.39
CA GLY A 180 9.56 11.94 23.00
C GLY A 180 8.81 11.00 22.05
N LYS A 181 9.44 10.66 20.93
CA LYS A 181 8.84 9.85 19.87
C LYS A 181 9.30 8.40 19.97
N GLY A 182 8.41 7.46 19.63
CA GLY A 182 8.72 6.04 19.63
C GLY A 182 9.73 5.60 18.57
N SER A 183 10.01 4.30 18.53
CA SER A 183 10.91 3.67 17.56
C SER A 183 10.23 3.41 16.22
N PHE A 184 11.02 3.14 15.18
CA PHE A 184 10.52 2.75 13.87
C PHE A 184 9.83 1.39 13.94
N ASP A 185 8.63 1.28 13.37
CA ASP A 185 7.83 0.06 13.37
C ASP A 185 7.72 -0.52 11.94
N HIS A 186 7.06 0.21 11.03
CA HIS A 186 6.86 -0.27 9.66
C HIS A 186 6.78 0.85 8.62
N TRP A 187 6.98 0.48 7.35
CA TRP A 187 6.72 1.36 6.21
C TRP A 187 5.23 1.34 5.83
N ALA A 188 4.70 2.49 5.44
CA ALA A 188 3.32 2.64 5.00
C ALA A 188 3.20 3.59 3.81
N ALA A 189 2.09 3.49 3.11
CA ALA A 189 1.72 4.36 2.00
C ALA A 189 0.45 5.15 2.31
N ARG A 190 0.43 6.43 1.93
CA ARG A 190 -0.79 7.25 1.96
C ARG A 190 -1.55 7.08 0.63
N CYS A 191 -2.74 6.51 0.71
CA CYS A 191 -3.61 6.33 -0.44
C CYS A 191 -4.75 7.35 -0.39
N SER A 192 -4.91 8.13 -1.47
CA SER A 192 -6.06 9.00 -1.67
C SER A 192 -7.28 8.20 -2.14
N VAL A 193 -8.48 8.77 -1.97
CA VAL A 193 -9.73 8.21 -2.50
C VAL A 193 -9.61 7.94 -4.01
N ASN A 194 -10.26 6.87 -4.50
CA ASN A 194 -10.28 6.47 -5.91
C ASN A 194 -8.91 6.24 -6.54
N LYS A 195 -7.87 5.98 -5.74
CA LYS A 195 -6.54 5.63 -6.25
C LYS A 195 -6.46 4.16 -6.62
N VAL A 196 -5.85 3.87 -7.77
CA VAL A 196 -5.51 2.50 -8.19
C VAL A 196 -4.26 2.02 -7.44
N LEU A 197 -4.32 0.83 -6.84
CA LEU A 197 -3.23 0.22 -6.06
C LEU A 197 -2.42 -0.76 -6.90
N PHE A 198 -3.11 -1.68 -7.56
CA PHE A 198 -2.53 -2.73 -8.38
C PHE A 198 -3.12 -2.69 -9.77
N GLU A 199 -2.30 -3.06 -10.76
CA GLU A 199 -2.75 -3.28 -12.13
C GLU A 199 -2.24 -4.62 -12.63
N LEU A 200 -3.04 -5.26 -13.47
CA LEU A 200 -2.76 -6.57 -14.03
C LEU A 200 -2.80 -6.47 -15.55
N ARG A 201 -1.78 -7.01 -16.20
CA ARG A 201 -1.72 -7.21 -17.66
C ARG A 201 -1.48 -8.68 -17.95
N GLY A 202 -2.19 -9.25 -18.91
CA GLY A 202 -1.99 -10.65 -19.30
C GLY A 202 -3.16 -11.20 -20.08
N ALA A 203 -2.95 -12.37 -20.70
CA ALA A 203 -3.98 -13.12 -21.41
C ALA A 203 -4.88 -13.85 -20.40
N LEU A 204 -5.62 -13.09 -19.58
CA LEU A 204 -6.50 -13.59 -18.53
C LEU A 204 -7.95 -13.26 -18.86
N HIS A 205 -8.83 -14.22 -18.62
CA HIS A 205 -10.26 -13.96 -18.65
C HIS A 205 -10.66 -13.00 -17.53
N GLU A 206 -11.57 -12.07 -17.82
CA GLU A 206 -11.96 -10.99 -16.90
C GLU A 206 -12.43 -11.51 -15.54
N GLN A 207 -13.20 -12.60 -15.51
CA GLN A 207 -13.74 -13.14 -14.26
C GLN A 207 -12.64 -13.65 -13.32
N VAL A 208 -11.55 -14.19 -13.87
CA VAL A 208 -10.41 -14.66 -13.07
C VAL A 208 -9.67 -13.47 -12.45
N ALA A 209 -9.46 -12.40 -13.22
CA ALA A 209 -8.86 -11.17 -12.71
C ALA A 209 -9.75 -10.50 -11.65
N ARG A 210 -11.07 -10.47 -11.88
CA ARG A 210 -12.05 -9.92 -10.94
C ARG A 210 -12.05 -10.68 -9.61
N ASP A 211 -12.01 -12.01 -9.65
CA ASP A 211 -11.97 -12.83 -8.44
C ASP A 211 -10.66 -12.67 -7.67
N ALA A 212 -9.51 -12.64 -8.35
CA ALA A 212 -8.21 -12.36 -7.71
C ALA A 212 -8.19 -11.01 -6.99
N PHE A 213 -8.75 -9.98 -7.62
CA PHE A 213 -8.84 -8.64 -7.04
C PHE A 213 -9.87 -8.53 -5.91
N ARG A 214 -10.98 -9.26 -5.99
CA ARG A 214 -11.95 -9.37 -4.89
C ARG A 214 -11.30 -9.97 -3.64
N LEU A 215 -10.58 -11.08 -3.80
CA LEU A 215 -9.86 -11.73 -2.70
C LEU A 215 -8.80 -10.81 -2.07
N ALA A 216 -8.06 -10.08 -2.91
CA ALA A 216 -7.06 -9.11 -2.45
C ALA A 216 -7.70 -7.93 -1.70
N GLY A 217 -8.82 -7.40 -2.21
CA GLY A 217 -9.59 -6.33 -1.57
C GLY A 217 -10.02 -6.70 -0.15
N ASN A 218 -10.46 -7.94 0.07
CA ASN A 218 -10.86 -8.45 1.39
C ASN A 218 -9.69 -8.52 2.40
N LYS A 219 -8.43 -8.51 1.95
CA LYS A 219 -7.24 -8.50 2.82
C LYS A 219 -6.72 -7.11 3.10
N LEU A 220 -7.15 -6.12 2.32
CA LEU A 220 -6.74 -4.73 2.47
C LEU A 220 -7.74 -3.98 3.38
N PRO A 221 -7.29 -2.92 4.07
CA PRO A 221 -8.20 -2.06 4.82
C PRO A 221 -9.02 -1.19 3.87
N GLY A 222 -10.35 -1.19 4.03
CA GLY A 222 -11.29 -0.39 3.24
C GLY A 222 -11.98 -1.19 2.13
N GLN A 223 -12.74 -0.49 1.29
CA GLN A 223 -13.47 -1.11 0.19
C GLN A 223 -12.85 -0.80 -1.17
N TYR A 224 -12.82 -1.81 -2.03
CA TYR A 224 -12.15 -1.78 -3.31
C TYR A 224 -13.10 -2.22 -4.43
N LYS A 225 -12.90 -1.64 -5.61
CA LYS A 225 -13.62 -1.98 -6.84
C LYS A 225 -12.65 -2.40 -7.92
N PHE A 226 -13.16 -3.24 -8.80
CA PHE A 226 -12.49 -3.62 -10.05
C PHE A 226 -12.67 -2.50 -11.09
N VAL A 227 -11.60 -2.16 -11.80
CA VAL A 227 -11.58 -1.10 -12.83
C VAL A 227 -10.93 -1.65 -14.09
N LYS A 228 -11.47 -1.28 -15.26
CA LYS A 228 -10.91 -1.64 -16.55
C LYS A 228 -10.10 -0.49 -17.15
N ARG A 229 -9.15 -0.80 -18.01
CA ARG A 229 -8.51 0.20 -18.87
C ARG A 229 -9.58 0.86 -19.74
N GLY A 230 -9.52 2.18 -19.83
CA GLY A 230 -10.50 2.99 -20.58
C GLY A 230 -11.70 3.47 -19.76
N GLU A 231 -11.89 2.99 -18.52
CA GLU A 231 -12.89 3.58 -17.60
C GLU A 231 -12.53 5.04 -17.29
N ALA A 232 -13.56 5.89 -17.17
CA ALA A 232 -13.36 7.30 -16.97
C ALA A 232 -12.60 7.60 -15.67
N PRO A 233 -11.75 8.64 -15.65
CA PRO A 233 -11.12 9.10 -14.42
C PRO A 233 -12.15 9.54 -13.39
N VAL A 234 -11.74 9.54 -12.12
CA VAL A 234 -12.59 9.92 -11.00
C VAL A 234 -12.01 11.18 -10.35
N VAL A 235 -12.88 12.15 -10.08
CA VAL A 235 -12.54 13.38 -9.37
C VAL A 235 -13.20 13.34 -8.01
N GLY A 236 -12.39 13.23 -6.96
CA GLY A 236 -12.92 13.04 -5.61
C GLY A 236 -13.70 11.71 -5.55
N ILE A 237 -15.03 11.81 -5.51
CA ILE A 237 -15.97 10.68 -5.54
C ILE A 237 -16.74 10.56 -6.86
N THR A 238 -16.70 11.58 -7.72
CA THR A 238 -17.50 11.68 -8.93
C THR A 238 -16.73 11.13 -10.13
N ARG A 239 -17.30 10.16 -10.83
CA ARG A 239 -16.74 9.63 -12.09
C ARG A 239 -17.03 10.61 -13.24
N LEU A 240 -16.10 10.77 -14.17
CA LEU A 240 -16.25 11.65 -15.34
C LEU A 240 -16.93 10.94 -16.51
N ASP A 241 -18.08 10.32 -16.25
CA ASP A 241 -18.88 9.62 -17.24
C ASP A 241 -19.85 10.63 -17.90
N GLY A 242 -19.35 11.38 -18.89
CA GLY A 242 -20.10 12.46 -19.59
C GLY A 242 -20.08 13.83 -18.90
N VAL A 243 -19.66 13.88 -17.62
CA VAL A 243 -19.43 15.14 -16.88
C VAL A 243 -17.99 15.59 -17.08
N THR A 244 -17.78 16.84 -17.50
CA THR A 244 -16.43 17.38 -17.70
C THR A 244 -15.84 17.96 -16.41
N LEU A 245 -14.50 18.05 -16.35
CA LEU A 245 -13.80 18.70 -15.23
C LEU A 245 -14.21 20.15 -15.04
N GLU A 246 -14.50 20.84 -16.14
CA GLU A 246 -14.92 22.24 -16.13
C GLU A 246 -16.32 22.39 -15.54
N GLU A 247 -17.23 21.50 -15.91
CA GLU A 247 -18.58 21.47 -15.34
C GLU A 247 -18.55 21.30 -13.82
N LEU A 248 -17.69 20.42 -13.29
CA LEU A 248 -17.53 20.24 -11.83
C LEU A 248 -16.98 21.48 -11.12
N LYS A 249 -16.28 22.36 -11.84
CA LYS A 249 -15.73 23.61 -11.28
C LYS A 249 -16.71 24.78 -11.41
N ARG A 250 -17.74 24.67 -12.25
CA ARG A 250 -18.73 25.74 -12.41
C ARG A 250 -19.52 25.91 -11.11
N PRO A 251 -19.70 27.14 -10.61
CA PRO A 251 -20.44 27.40 -9.38
C PRO A 251 -21.94 27.09 -9.51
N ARG A 252 -22.49 27.18 -10.73
CA ARG A 252 -23.89 26.86 -11.04
C ARG A 252 -23.93 25.67 -11.98
N ARG A 253 -24.59 24.59 -11.55
CA ARG A 253 -24.80 23.37 -12.33
C ARG A 253 -26.29 23.17 -12.57
N ALA A 254 -26.67 22.90 -13.83
CA ALA A 254 -28.00 22.40 -14.13
C ALA A 254 -28.08 20.96 -13.63
N VAL A 255 -28.89 20.70 -12.59
CA VAL A 255 -29.14 19.34 -12.12
C VAL A 255 -29.87 18.62 -13.25
N PRO A 256 -29.36 17.50 -13.78
CA PRO A 256 -30.12 16.73 -14.76
C PRO A 256 -31.46 16.36 -14.14
N ALA A 257 -32.56 16.64 -14.85
CA ALA A 257 -33.90 16.29 -14.40
C ALA A 257 -33.89 14.81 -13.98
N PRO A 258 -34.52 14.44 -12.85
CA PRO A 258 -34.50 13.07 -12.37
C PRO A 258 -34.92 12.17 -13.51
N ALA A 259 -34.03 11.27 -13.94
CA ALA A 259 -34.31 10.31 -14.98
C ALA A 259 -35.64 9.65 -14.63
N ALA A 260 -36.63 9.81 -15.49
CA ALA A 260 -37.97 9.25 -15.30
C ALA A 260 -37.81 7.80 -14.82
N ALA A 261 -38.43 7.48 -13.68
CA ALA A 261 -38.44 6.13 -13.15
C ALA A 261 -38.75 5.15 -14.29
N PRO A 262 -38.05 4.02 -14.41
CA PRO A 262 -38.39 3.03 -15.42
C PRO A 262 -39.86 2.68 -15.19
N ALA A 263 -40.71 2.98 -16.17
CA ALA A 263 -42.13 2.68 -16.12
C ALA A 263 -42.27 1.21 -15.72
N ALA A 264 -42.99 0.97 -14.63
CA ALA A 264 -43.28 -0.37 -14.15
C ALA A 264 -43.82 -1.22 -15.32
N PRO A 265 -43.37 -2.47 -15.51
CA PRO A 265 -43.95 -3.31 -16.54
C PRO A 265 -45.43 -3.48 -16.23
N ALA A 266 -46.28 -3.11 -17.20
CA ALA A 266 -47.72 -3.28 -17.13
C ALA A 266 -48.04 -4.74 -16.79
N ALA A 267 -48.83 -4.94 -15.73
CA ALA A 267 -49.34 -6.24 -15.35
C ALA A 267 -50.20 -6.79 -16.49
N THR A 268 -49.73 -7.86 -17.13
CA THR A 268 -50.56 -8.69 -17.99
C THR A 268 -51.51 -9.48 -17.09
N GLU A 269 -52.79 -9.13 -17.11
CA GLU A 269 -53.86 -9.94 -16.54
C GLU A 269 -53.92 -11.29 -17.30
N THR A 270 -53.39 -12.36 -16.70
CA THR A 270 -53.67 -13.72 -17.16
C THR A 270 -54.96 -14.17 -16.48
N ALA A 271 -56.04 -14.19 -17.28
CA ALA A 271 -57.32 -14.74 -16.91
C ALA A 271 -57.18 -16.19 -16.41
N ALA A 272 -57.81 -16.48 -15.27
CA ALA A 272 -57.92 -17.80 -14.69
C ALA A 272 -58.90 -18.65 -15.51
N GLU A 273 -58.40 -19.66 -16.22
CA GLU A 273 -59.23 -20.73 -16.78
C GLU A 273 -59.37 -21.84 -15.74
N THR A 274 -60.63 -22.12 -15.42
CA THR A 274 -61.10 -23.02 -14.37
C THR A 274 -61.18 -24.44 -14.93
N ALA A 275 -60.53 -25.41 -14.28
CA ALA A 275 -60.74 -26.83 -14.53
C ALA A 275 -61.20 -27.51 -13.23
N PRO A 276 -62.38 -28.15 -13.21
CA PRO A 276 -62.73 -29.12 -12.16
C PRO A 276 -62.47 -30.58 -12.61
N PRO A 277 -62.23 -31.49 -11.65
CA PRO A 277 -61.78 -32.86 -11.92
C PRO A 277 -62.93 -33.85 -12.18
N SER A 278 -62.71 -34.81 -13.08
CA SER A 278 -63.28 -36.16 -13.12
C SER A 278 -62.37 -37.08 -13.91
#